data_AF-A0A1Q5DC60-F1
#
_entry.id   AF-A0A1Q5DC60-F1
#
_cell.length_a   1.000
_cell.length_b   1.000
_cell.length_c   1.000
_cell.angle_alpha   90.00
_cell.angle_beta   90.00
_cell.angle_gamma   90.00
#
_symmetry.space_group_name_H-M   'P 1'
#
loop_
_entity.id
_entity.type
_entity.pdbx_description
1 polymer ?
#
loop_
_entity_poly.entity_id
_entity_poly.type
_entity_poly.pdbx_seq_one_letter_code
_entity_poly.pdbx_strand_id
1 'polypeptide(L)'
;MRALKRVLAVGTLTAPLMLGCAGLASANEGPEAHWGNTSFVADETGACFAQSFSVVSPNGVEHGSHLICADSTGVSGFFTDAGASW
;
A
#
# COMPACT_ATOMS: atom_id res chain seq x y z
N MET A 1 7.23 -28.97 43.47
CA MET A 1 7.85 -29.21 42.13
C MET A 1 6.88 -29.58 41.00
N ARG A 2 5.78 -30.31 41.25
CA ARG A 2 4.86 -30.76 40.17
C ARG A 2 4.03 -29.62 39.54
N ALA A 3 3.64 -28.61 40.33
CA ALA A 3 2.89 -27.45 39.85
C ALA A 3 3.73 -26.51 38.97
N LEU A 4 4.99 -26.25 39.35
CA LEU A 4 5.92 -25.41 38.60
C LEU A 4 6.16 -25.95 37.17
N LYS A 5 6.31 -27.27 37.04
CA LYS A 5 6.49 -27.95 35.75
C LYS A 5 5.27 -27.83 34.84
N ARG A 6 4.06 -27.80 35.40
CA ARG A 6 2.82 -27.65 34.63
C ARG A 6 2.64 -26.24 34.08
N VAL A 7 2.99 -25.22 34.86
CA VAL A 7 2.95 -23.81 34.41
C VAL A 7 3.95 -23.57 33.27
N LEU A 8 5.16 -24.13 33.39
CA LEU A 8 6.18 -24.03 32.33
C LEU A 8 5.75 -24.74 31.03
N ALA A 9 5.10 -25.90 31.14
CA ALA A 9 4.57 -26.62 29.99
C ALA A 9 3.42 -25.88 29.30
N VAL A 10 2.55 -25.19 30.06
CA VAL A 10 1.46 -24.38 29.48
C VAL A 10 2.03 -23.12 28.81
N GLY A 11 2.99 -22.45 29.42
CA GLY A 11 3.63 -21.25 28.84
C GLY A 11 4.42 -21.53 27.56
N THR A 12 5.07 -22.69 27.46
CA THR A 12 5.81 -23.11 26.26
C THR A 12 4.91 -23.49 25.09
N LEU A 13 3.66 -23.89 25.34
CA LEU A 13 2.66 -24.15 24.30
C LEU A 13 1.94 -22.87 23.85
N THR A 14 1.72 -21.92 24.75
CA THR A 14 0.99 -20.68 24.42
C THR A 14 1.85 -19.66 23.67
N ALA A 15 3.16 -19.58 23.92
CA ALA A 15 4.03 -18.63 23.23
C ALA A 15 4.11 -18.86 21.70
N PRO A 16 4.34 -20.08 21.18
CA PRO A 16 4.33 -20.35 19.74
C PRO A 16 2.95 -20.15 19.10
N LEU A 17 1.88 -20.45 19.83
CA LEU A 17 0.50 -20.23 19.35
C LEU A 17 0.20 -18.73 19.20
N MET A 18 0.62 -17.88 20.15
CA MET A 18 0.43 -16.43 20.04
C MET A 18 1.31 -15.81 18.95
N LEU A 19 2.56 -16.26 18.82
CA LEU A 19 3.46 -15.84 17.72
C LEU A 19 2.94 -16.32 16.35
N GLY A 20 2.42 -17.54 16.28
CA GLY A 20 1.82 -18.11 15.07
C GLY A 20 0.52 -17.41 14.68
N CYS A 21 -0.36 -17.10 15.62
CA CYS A 21 -1.61 -16.36 15.36
C CYS A 21 -1.36 -14.90 14.99
N ALA A 22 -0.38 -14.23 15.61
CA ALA A 22 0.01 -12.87 15.22
C ALA A 22 0.66 -12.85 13.83
N GLY A 23 1.52 -13.83 13.53
CA GLY A 23 2.16 -13.99 12.22
C GLY A 23 1.16 -14.34 11.10
N LEU A 24 0.17 -15.19 11.38
CA LEU A 24 -0.92 -15.48 10.45
C LEU A 24 -1.84 -14.27 10.25
N ALA A 25 -2.13 -13.50 11.30
CA ALA A 25 -2.92 -12.28 11.19
C ALA A 25 -2.20 -11.23 10.32
N SER A 26 -0.88 -11.07 10.46
CA SER A 26 -0.07 -10.18 9.61
C SER A 26 0.13 -10.68 8.18
N ALA A 27 -0.10 -11.96 7.91
CA ALA A 27 -0.01 -12.55 6.57
C ALA A 27 -1.37 -12.63 5.85
N ASN A 28 -2.46 -12.27 6.54
CA ASN A 28 -3.81 -12.24 5.98
C ASN A 28 -4.08 -10.99 5.12
N GLU A 29 -3.28 -9.95 5.32
CA GLU A 29 -3.21 -8.82 4.41
C GLU A 29 -2.17 -9.22 3.37
N GLY A 30 -2.57 -9.40 2.10
CA GLY A 30 -1.66 -9.80 1.03
C GLY A 30 -0.50 -8.82 0.86
N PRO A 31 0.40 -9.02 -0.12
CA PRO A 31 1.44 -8.03 -0.40
C PRO A 31 0.78 -6.71 -0.81
N GLU A 32 0.67 -5.78 0.13
CA GLU A 32 0.20 -4.41 -0.10
C GLU A 32 1.38 -3.45 -0.01
N ALA A 33 1.65 -2.76 -1.11
CA ALA A 33 2.70 -1.76 -1.17
C ALA A 33 2.25 -0.58 -2.03
N HIS A 34 2.30 0.62 -1.46
CA HIS A 34 1.88 1.85 -2.11
C HIS A 34 3.06 2.80 -2.20
N TRP A 35 3.37 3.25 -3.41
CA TRP A 35 4.29 4.33 -3.67
C TRP A 35 3.60 5.38 -4.54
N GLY A 36 3.77 6.65 -4.19
CA GLY A 36 3.23 7.76 -4.96
C GLY A 36 4.11 9.00 -4.80
N ASN A 37 4.28 9.73 -5.89
CA ASN A 37 4.86 11.06 -5.90
C ASN A 37 3.86 12.00 -6.58
N THR A 38 3.50 13.07 -5.89
CA THR A 38 2.54 14.05 -6.37
C THR A 38 3.18 15.44 -6.40
N SER A 39 2.83 16.22 -7.41
CA SER A 39 3.25 17.61 -7.55
C SER A 39 2.05 18.43 -7.97
N PHE A 40 1.92 19.61 -7.35
CA PHE A 40 0.90 20.58 -7.69
C PHE A 40 1.55 21.96 -7.77
N VAL A 41 1.31 22.65 -8.89
CA VAL A 41 1.82 24.00 -9.15
C VAL A 41 0.64 24.83 -9.65
N ALA A 42 0.47 26.03 -9.11
CA ALA A 42 -0.56 26.97 -9.53
C ALA A 42 -0.06 28.41 -9.49
N ASP A 43 -0.46 29.19 -10.48
CA ASP A 43 -0.19 30.62 -10.59
C ASP A 43 -1.37 31.36 -11.25
N GLU A 44 -1.16 32.62 -11.62
CA GLU A 44 -2.17 33.48 -12.26
C GLU A 44 -2.58 33.01 -13.66
N THR A 45 -1.75 32.18 -14.30
CA THR A 45 -1.93 31.70 -15.67
C THR A 45 -2.58 30.33 -15.74
N GLY A 46 -2.49 29.53 -14.67
CA GLY A 46 -3.13 28.22 -14.59
C GLY A 46 -2.72 27.37 -13.39
N ALA A 47 -3.12 26.11 -13.43
CA ALA A 47 -2.79 25.10 -12.43
C ALA A 47 -2.45 23.76 -13.10
N CYS A 48 -1.42 23.09 -12.59
CA CYS A 48 -1.00 21.77 -13.04
C CYS A 48 -0.88 20.81 -11.85
N PHE A 49 -1.37 19.60 -12.07
CA PHE A 49 -1.24 18.46 -11.16
C PHE A 49 -0.53 17.33 -11.89
N ALA A 50 0.56 16.84 -11.30
CA ALA A 50 1.29 15.68 -11.79
C ALA A 50 1.36 14.61 -10.70
N GLN A 51 1.19 13.36 -11.07
CA GLN A 51 1.37 12.25 -10.15
C GLN A 51 1.95 11.04 -10.87
N SER A 52 2.81 10.31 -10.17
CA SER A 52 3.29 8.99 -10.55
C SER A 52 3.08 8.04 -9.38
N PHE A 53 2.58 6.84 -9.65
CA PHE A 53 2.23 5.89 -8.60
C PHE A 53 2.56 4.46 -9.00
N SER A 54 2.80 3.63 -7.98
CA SER A 54 2.90 2.18 -8.07
C SER A 54 2.11 1.58 -6.92
N VAL A 55 1.21 0.67 -7.24
CA VAL A 55 0.39 -0.04 -6.26
C VAL A 55 0.54 -1.53 -6.48
N VAL A 56 0.91 -2.24 -5.42
CA VAL A 56 0.78 -3.69 -5.34
C VAL A 56 -0.38 -3.95 -4.40
N SER A 57 -1.39 -4.64 -4.90
CA SER A 57 -2.57 -5.04 -4.11
C SER A 57 -2.91 -6.51 -4.41
N PRO A 58 -3.81 -7.12 -3.64
CA PRO A 58 -4.34 -8.45 -3.96
C PRO A 58 -5.00 -8.54 -5.36
N ASN A 59 -5.44 -7.40 -5.92
CA ASN A 59 -6.11 -7.33 -7.22
C ASN A 59 -5.13 -7.22 -8.40
N GLY A 60 -3.84 -7.00 -8.13
CA GLY A 60 -2.83 -6.85 -9.17
C GLY A 60 -1.80 -5.78 -8.88
N VAL A 61 -0.93 -5.59 -9.86
CA VAL A 61 0.08 -4.52 -9.86
C VAL A 61 -0.36 -3.44 -10.83
N GLU A 62 -0.39 -2.20 -10.35
CA GLU A 62 -0.73 -1.02 -11.12
C GLU A 62 0.43 -0.03 -11.09
N HIS A 63 0.75 0.56 -12.24
CA HIS A 63 1.74 1.61 -12.36
C HIS A 63 1.26 2.67 -13.35
N GLY A 64 1.13 3.90 -12.87
CA GLY A 64 0.62 4.99 -13.70
C GLY A 64 1.35 6.30 -13.48
N SER A 65 1.26 7.16 -14.49
CA SER A 65 1.72 8.53 -14.47
C SER A 65 0.72 9.40 -15.20
N HIS A 66 0.37 10.53 -14.60
CA HIS A 66 -0.52 11.51 -15.23
C HIS A 66 -0.09 12.94 -14.95
N LEU A 67 -0.41 13.80 -15.91
CA LEU A 67 -0.29 15.24 -15.82
C LEU A 67 -1.58 15.85 -16.32
N ILE A 68 -2.17 16.73 -15.52
CA ILE A 68 -3.35 17.50 -15.89
C ILE A 68 -3.03 18.96 -15.63
N CYS A 69 -3.17 19.79 -16.66
CA CYS A 69 -2.98 21.23 -16.58
C CYS A 69 -4.26 21.94 -17.05
N ALA A 70 -4.61 23.02 -16.36
CA ALA A 70 -5.72 23.88 -16.70
C ALA A 70 -5.23 25.32 -16.78
N ASP A 71 -5.49 25.99 -17.91
CA ASP A 71 -5.12 27.38 -18.16
C ASP A 71 -6.23 28.12 -18.94
N SER A 72 -5.94 29.35 -19.36
CA SER A 72 -6.88 30.19 -20.12
C SER A 72 -7.33 29.63 -21.48
N THR A 73 -6.62 28.64 -22.01
CA THR A 73 -6.91 27.98 -23.30
C THR A 73 -7.68 26.68 -23.13
N GLY A 74 -7.77 26.15 -21.91
CA GLY A 74 -8.56 24.98 -21.57
C GLY A 74 -7.83 24.01 -20.63
N VAL A 75 -8.24 22.74 -20.69
CA VAL A 75 -7.62 21.65 -19.91
C VAL A 75 -6.87 20.73 -20.86
N SER A 76 -5.61 20.46 -20.56
CA SER A 76 -4.75 19.54 -21.31
C SER A 76 -4.03 18.58 -20.36
N GLY A 77 -3.55 17.46 -20.89
CA GLY A 77 -2.88 16.47 -20.06
C GLY A 77 -2.48 15.22 -20.81
N PHE A 78 -1.82 14.34 -20.09
CA PHE A 78 -1.53 12.98 -20.55
C PHE A 78 -1.74 12.00 -19.40
N PHE A 79 -2.03 10.77 -19.79
CA PHE A 79 -2.21 9.63 -18.90
C PHE A 79 -1.48 8.44 -19.51
N THR A 80 -0.55 7.87 -18.75
CA THR A 80 0.15 6.64 -19.08
C THR A 80 -0.11 5.66 -17.95
N ASP A 81 -0.70 4.53 -18.25
CA ASP A 81 -1.02 3.51 -17.26
C ASP A 81 -0.67 2.13 -17.80
N ALA A 82 -0.12 1.31 -16.92
CA ALA A 82 0.24 -0.07 -17.16
C ALA A 82 -0.09 -0.86 -15.89
N GLY A 83 -1.06 -1.77 -16.01
CA GLY A 83 -1.48 -2.63 -14.92
C GLY A 83 -1.70 -4.07 -15.40
N ALA A 84 -1.37 -5.00 -14.52
CA ALA A 84 -1.80 -6.39 -14.63
C ALA A 84 -2.81 -6.65 -13.51
N SER A 85 -4.08 -6.46 -13.81
CA SER A 85 -5.21 -6.91 -12.99
C SER A 85 -5.81 -8.19 -13.59
N TRP A 86 -6.44 -9.01 -12.75
CA TRP A 86 -7.12 -10.25 -13.15
C TRP A 86 -8.64 -10.04 -13.28
#